data_AF-A0A097QSS6-F1
#
_entry.id   AF-A0A097QSS6-F1
#
_cell.length_a   1.000
_cell.length_b   1.000
_cell.length_c   1.000
_cell.angle_alpha   90.00
_cell.angle_beta   90.00
_cell.angle_gamma   90.00
#
_symmetry.space_group_name_H-M   'P 1'
#
loop_
_entity.id
_entity.type
_entity.pdbx_description
1 polymer ?
#
loop_
_entity_poly.entity_id
_entity_poly.type
_entity_poly.pdbx_seq_one_letter_code
_entity_poly.pdbx_strand_id
1 'polypeptide(L)' 'MRDNFESEIVDMLREGELSVAFITRFLTERGFDVTRQRVERTLRRLVGEGKVEFRVGNNGRKQYRLAR' A
#
# COMPACT_ATOMS: atom_id res chain seq x y z
N MET A 1 -3.70 -2.66 -19.89
CA MET A 1 -4.06 -2.25 -18.52
C MET A 1 -3.26 -3.12 -17.55
N ARG A 2 -2.47 -2.56 -16.64
CA ARG A 2 -1.73 -3.38 -15.65
C ARG A 2 -2.63 -3.61 -14.44
N ASP A 3 -3.05 -4.85 -14.20
CA ASP A 3 -3.99 -5.19 -13.12
C ASP A 3 -3.32 -5.65 -11.82
N ASN A 4 -2.04 -6.03 -11.89
CA ASN A 4 -1.26 -6.47 -10.74
C ASN A 4 -0.30 -5.35 -10.31
N PHE A 5 -0.56 -4.78 -9.14
CA PHE A 5 0.20 -3.67 -8.56
C PHE A 5 0.81 -4.01 -7.19
N GLU A 6 0.77 -5.29 -6.79
CA GLU A 6 1.34 -5.72 -5.50
C GLU A 6 2.84 -5.42 -5.42
N SER A 7 3.60 -5.73 -6.48
CA SER A 7 5.04 -5.46 -6.54
C SER A 7 5.34 -3.97 -6.38
N GLU A 8 4.55 -3.11 -7.03
CA GLU A 8 4.69 -1.66 -6.91
C GLU A 8 4.43 -1.17 -5.49
N ILE A 9 3.44 -1.76 -4.79
CA ILE A 9 3.22 -1.47 -3.36
C ILE A 9 4.45 -1.83 -2.55
N VAL A 10 4.99 -3.04 -2.73
CA VAL A 10 6.17 -3.50 -2.01
C VAL A 10 7.37 -2.59 -2.30
N ASP A 11 7.60 -2.23 -3.55
CA ASP A 11 8.69 -1.33 -3.96
C ASP A 11 8.54 0.06 -3.33
N MET A 12 7.33 0.63 -3.33
CA MET A 12 7.09 1.91 -2.64
C MET A 12 7.32 1.84 -1.13
N LEU A 13 6.99 0.71 -0.50
CA LEU A 13 7.19 0.51 0.93
C LEU A 13 8.66 0.21 1.31
N ARG A 14 9.54 -0.11 0.34
CA ARG A 14 11.00 -0.13 0.56
C ARG A 14 11.56 1.26 0.79
N GLU A 15 10.98 2.27 0.13
CA GLU A 15 11.44 3.67 0.22
C GLU A 15 10.95 4.38 1.49
N GLY A 16 9.91 3.85 2.14
CA GLY A 16 9.41 4.40 3.41
C GLY A 16 8.00 4.00 3.75
N GLU A 17 7.55 4.46 4.92
CA GLU A 17 6.18 4.20 5.38
C GLU A 17 5.17 5.07 4.62
N LEU A 18 4.07 4.48 4.16
CA LEU A 18 3.06 5.19 3.39
C LEU A 18 1.64 4.91 3.88
N SER A 19 0.80 5.93 3.80
CA SER A 19 -0.65 5.76 3.99
C SER A 19 -1.31 5.23 2.71
N VAL A 20 -2.49 4.62 2.84
CA VAL A 20 -3.31 4.16 1.71
C VAL A 20 -3.52 5.27 0.67
N ALA A 21 -3.70 6.52 1.11
CA ALA A 21 -3.93 7.65 0.22
C ALA A 21 -2.71 7.92 -0.68
N PHE A 22 -1.50 7.88 -0.13
CA PHE A 22 -0.27 8.05 -0.90
C PHE A 22 -0.04 6.87 -1.84
N ILE A 23 -0.22 5.63 -1.36
CA ILE A 23 -0.09 4.42 -2.18
C ILE A 23 -1.05 4.48 -3.36
N THR A 24 -2.33 4.80 -3.13
CA THR A 24 -3.34 4.90 -4.20
C THR A 24 -2.94 5.96 -5.22
N ARG A 25 -2.54 7.15 -4.75
CA ARG A 25 -2.10 8.25 -5.62
C ARG A 25 -0.92 7.84 -6.50
N PHE A 26 0.12 7.25 -5.92
CA PHE A 26 1.30 6.84 -6.68
C PHE A 26 1.00 5.74 -7.70
N LEU A 27 0.13 4.79 -7.37
CA LEU A 27 -0.32 3.78 -8.34
C LEU A 27 -1.06 4.42 -9.51
N THR A 28 -1.98 5.36 -9.25
CA THR A 28 -2.68 6.09 -10.30
C THR A 28 -1.71 6.90 -11.16
N GLU A 29 -0.75 7.61 -10.56
CA GLU A 29 0.29 8.35 -11.29
C GLU A 29 1.18 7.43 -12.14
N ARG A 30 1.38 6.17 -11.73
CA ARG A 30 2.08 5.12 -12.50
C ARG A 30 1.20 4.44 -13.57
N GLY A 31 -0.05 4.90 -13.76
CA GLY A 31 -0.96 4.42 -14.80
C GLY A 31 -1.77 3.17 -14.42
N PHE A 32 -1.85 2.83 -13.13
CA PHE A 32 -2.71 1.75 -12.66
C PHE A 32 -4.13 2.27 -12.42
N ASP A 33 -5.12 1.55 -12.95
CA ASP A 33 -6.52 1.78 -12.62
C ASP A 33 -6.87 1.05 -11.31
N VAL A 34 -6.74 1.78 -10.20
CA VAL A 34 -6.95 1.24 -8.86
C VAL A 34 -7.86 2.14 -8.04
N THR A 35 -8.76 1.50 -7.32
CA THR A 35 -9.55 2.16 -6.28
C THR A 35 -8.85 2.04 -4.94
N ARG A 36 -9.10 2.99 -4.06
CA ARG A 36 -8.66 2.92 -2.65
C ARG A 36 -9.04 1.60 -2.00
N GLN A 37 -10.26 1.10 -2.25
CA GLN A 37 -10.75 -0.15 -1.69
C GLN A 37 -9.93 -1.36 -2.18
N ARG A 38 -9.52 -1.37 -3.46
CA ARG A 38 -8.66 -2.43 -4.04
C ARG A 38 -7.27 -2.40 -3.39
N VAL A 39 -6.72 -1.21 -3.14
CA VAL A 39 -5.46 -1.03 -2.39
C VAL A 39 -5.59 -1.52 -0.95
N GLU A 40 -6.66 -1.14 -0.23
CA GLU A 40 -6.89 -1.59 1.16
C GLU A 40 -7.06 -3.10 1.29
N ARG A 41 -7.77 -3.74 0.35
CA ARG A 41 -7.89 -5.21 0.30
C ARG A 41 -6.52 -5.86 0.08
N THR A 42 -5.71 -5.32 -0.82
CA THR A 42 -4.36 -5.82 -1.11
C THR A 42 -3.46 -5.69 0.11
N LEU A 43 -3.43 -4.52 0.76
CA LEU A 43 -2.66 -4.30 1.98
C LEU A 43 -3.12 -5.20 3.13
N ARG A 44 -4.43 -5.41 3.30
CA ARG A 44 -4.95 -6.33 4.33
C ARG A 44 -4.45 -7.76 4.10
N ARG A 45 -4.44 -8.22 2.85
CA ARG A 45 -3.89 -9.53 2.50
C ARG A 45 -2.39 -9.60 2.78
N LEU A 46 -1.61 -8.61 2.34
CA LEU A 46 -0.16 -8.55 2.60
C LEU A 46 0.18 -8.53 4.10
N VAL A 47 -0.67 -7.91 4.92
CA VAL A 47 -0.56 -7.96 6.38
C VAL A 47 -0.86 -9.35 6.92
N GLY A 48 -1.91 -10.01 6.42
CA GLY A 48 -2.21 -11.40 6.78
C GLY A 48 -1.12 -12.39 6.35
N GLU A 49 -0.40 -12.09 5.28
CA GLU A 49 0.76 -12.86 4.80
C GLU A 49 2.07 -12.52 5.52
N GLY A 50 2.07 -11.53 6.43
CA GLY A 50 3.27 -11.11 7.14
C GLY A 50 4.32 -10.40 6.27
N LYS A 51 3.94 -9.89 5.09
CA LYS A 51 4.83 -9.14 4.18
C LYS A 51 4.87 -7.65 4.50
N VAL A 52 3.78 -7.13 5.05
CA VAL A 52 3.57 -5.71 5.36
C VAL A 52 3.00 -5.63 6.76
N GLU A 53 3.36 -4.59 7.50
CA GLU A 53 2.71 -4.25 8.77
C GLU A 53 2.23 -2.81 8.75
N PHE A 54 1.39 -2.43 9.70
CA PHE A 54 0.94 -1.05 9.83
C PHE A 54 0.97 -0.57 11.27
N ARG A 55 1.19 0.73 11.45
CA ARG A 55 0.96 1.45 12.70
C ARG A 55 -0.07 2.54 12.48
N VAL A 56 -0.76 2.93 13.55
CA VAL A 56 -1.66 4.09 13.51
C VAL A 56 -0.80 5.34 13.78
N GLY A 57 -0.73 6.24 12.81
CA GLY A 57 -0.02 7.52 12.97
C GLY A 57 -0.79 8.52 13.83
N ASN A 58 -0.14 9.63 14.19
CA ASN A 58 -0.71 10.68 15.06
C ASN A 58 -2.00 11.31 14.50
N ASN A 59 -2.26 11.19 13.20
CA ASN A 59 -3.49 11.64 12.53
C ASN A 59 -4.59 10.57 12.47
N GLY A 60 -4.45 9.47 13.21
CA GLY A 60 -5.38 8.34 13.22
C GLY A 60 -5.35 7.47 11.96
N ARG A 61 -4.47 7.77 10.99
CA ARG A 61 -4.38 7.02 9.73
C ARG A 61 -3.33 5.92 9.83
N LYS A 62 -3.62 4.77 9.22
CA LYS A 62 -2.66 3.67 9.07
C LYS A 62 -1.51 4.10 8.17
N GLN A 63 -0.29 3.92 8.68
CA GLN A 63 0.96 3.98 7.92
C GLN A 63 1.45 2.56 7.76
N TYR A 64 1.62 2.12 6.51
CA TYR A 64 2.08 0.79 6.15
C TYR A 64 3.58 0.80 5.88
N ARG A 65 4.25 -0.31 6.16
CA ARG A 65 5.67 -0.54 5.89
C ARG A 65 5.94 -2.02 5.66
N LEU A 66 7.09 -2.37 5.10
CA LEU A 66 7.48 -3.78 5.01
C LEU A 66 7.63 -4.38 6.41
N ALA A 67 7.11 -5.59 6.58
CA ALA A 67 7.38 -6.38 7.77
C ALA A 67 8.86 -6.80 7.78
N ARG A 68 9.45 -6.90 8.97
CA ARG A 68 10.83 -7.37 9.16
C ARG A 68 10.92 -8.88 9.15
#